data_AF-A0A261KKK7-F1
#
_entry.id   AF-A0A261KKK7-F1
#
_cell.length_a   1.000
_cell.length_b   1.000
_cell.length_c   1.000
_cell.angle_alpha   90.00
_cell.angle_beta   90.00
_cell.angle_gamma   90.00
#
_symmetry.space_group_name_H-M   'P 1'
#
loop_
_entity.id
_entity.type
_entity.pdbx_description
1 polymer ?
#
loop_
_entity_poly.entity_id
_entity_poly.type
_entity_poly.pdbx_seq_one_letter_code
_entity_poly.pdbx_strand_id
1 'polypeptide(L)' 'MLAATAARMTCIVTYNELTKNEDFSEAALVLSDFGEPGNESIAIGQNRTNVKPQGYFTVDDLEQVLTDSQG' A
#
# COMPACT_ATOMS: atom_id res chain seq x y z
N MET A 1 1.07 -12.25 3.88
CA MET A 1 0.16 -11.30 4.58
C MET A 1 -0.68 -11.92 5.71
N LEU A 2 -0.94 -13.23 5.71
CA LEU A 2 -1.84 -13.90 6.68
C LEU A 2 -1.61 -13.56 8.16
N ALA A 3 -0.36 -13.37 8.59
CA ALA A 3 -0.05 -13.00 9.98
C ALA A 3 -0.60 -11.60 10.36
N ALA A 4 -0.45 -10.60 9.48
CA ALA A 4 -0.95 -9.24 9.72
C ALA A 4 -2.48 -9.21 9.71
N THR A 5 -3.10 -9.92 8.75
CA THR A 5 -4.55 -10.11 8.68
C THR A 5 -5.09 -10.79 9.94
N ALA A 6 -4.45 -11.86 10.40
CA ALA A 6 -4.84 -12.57 11.62
C ALA A 6 -4.70 -11.70 12.88
N ALA A 7 -3.74 -10.78 12.89
CA ALA A 7 -3.58 -9.78 13.96
C ALA A 7 -4.53 -8.57 13.84
N ARG A 8 -5.37 -8.51 12.80
CA ARG A 8 -6.23 -7.36 12.46
C ARG A 8 -5.45 -6.04 12.33
N MET A 9 -4.25 -6.12 11.78
CA MET A 9 -3.46 -4.94 11.48
C MET A 9 -3.81 -4.42 10.08
N THR A 10 -4.02 -3.12 9.95
CA THR A 10 -3.96 -2.44 8.65
C THR A 10 -2.61 -2.70 8.02
N CYS A 11 -2.59 -3.14 6.76
CA CYS A 11 -1.33 -3.52 6.12
C CYS A 11 -1.22 -2.95 4.71
N ILE A 12 -0.04 -2.36 4.47
CA ILE A 12 0.43 -1.86 3.18
C ILE A 12 1.49 -2.86 2.68
N VAL A 13 1.43 -3.24 1.41
CA VAL A 13 2.37 -4.19 0.80
C VAL A 13 3.21 -3.48 -0.25
N THR A 14 4.50 -3.77 -0.27
CA THR A 14 5.34 -3.56 -1.45
C THR A 14 5.56 -4.89 -2.16
N TYR A 15 5.27 -4.95 -3.46
CA TYR A 15 5.52 -6.14 -4.29
C TYR A 15 6.77 -5.96 -5.13
N ASN A 16 7.35 -7.08 -5.59
CA ASN A 16 8.40 -7.07 -6.60
C ASN A 16 8.04 -8.04 -7.72
N GLU A 17 8.92 -8.21 -8.71
CA GLU A 17 8.66 -9.09 -9.85
C GLU A 17 8.38 -10.55 -9.49
N LEU A 18 8.87 -11.02 -8.34
CA LEU A 18 8.63 -12.39 -7.87
C LEU A 18 7.27 -12.54 -7.18
N THR A 19 6.76 -11.47 -6.54
CA THR A 19 5.54 -11.51 -5.74
C THR A 19 4.36 -10.78 -6.37
N LYS A 20 4.54 -10.09 -7.51
CA LYS A 20 3.49 -9.27 -8.17
C LYS A 20 2.20 -10.00 -8.52
N ASN A 21 2.24 -11.33 -8.62
CA ASN A 21 1.09 -12.18 -8.94
C ASN A 21 0.52 -12.90 -7.71
N GLU A 22 1.02 -12.63 -6.50
CA GLU A 22 0.43 -13.15 -5.26
C GLU A 22 -0.88 -12.43 -4.93
N ASP A 23 -1.72 -13.08 -4.12
CA ASP A 23 -2.96 -12.50 -3.65
C ASP A 23 -2.73 -11.58 -2.44
N PHE A 24 -2.95 -10.29 -2.66
CA PHE A 24 -2.92 -9.24 -1.65
C PHE A 24 -4.28 -8.57 -1.47
N SER A 25 -5.37 -9.27 -1.80
CA SER A 25 -6.74 -8.73 -1.73
C SER A 25 -7.07 -8.09 -0.37
N GLU A 26 -6.59 -8.66 0.74
CA GLU A 26 -6.79 -8.12 2.10
C GLU A 26 -5.94 -6.88 2.46
N ALA A 27 -5.02 -6.45 1.60
CA ALA A 27 -4.21 -5.26 1.83
C ALA A 27 -5.02 -3.97 1.65
N ALA A 28 -4.80 -2.99 2.53
CA ALA A 28 -5.37 -1.66 2.35
C ALA A 28 -4.80 -0.99 1.09
N LEU A 29 -3.48 -1.13 0.87
CA LEU A 29 -2.78 -0.57 -0.28
C LEU A 29 -1.63 -1.49 -0.71
N VAL A 30 -1.42 -1.64 -2.01
CA VAL A 30 -0.35 -2.45 -2.61
C VAL A 30 0.39 -1.59 -3.63
N LEU A 31 1.70 -1.43 -3.42
CA LEU A 31 2.58 -0.58 -4.22
C LEU A 31 3.77 -1.42 -4.74
N SER A 32 4.45 -0.96 -5.79
CA SER A 32 5.78 -1.52 -6.16
C SER A 32 6.82 -1.23 -5.08
N ASP A 33 6.79 -0.01 -4.55
CA ASP A 33 7.70 0.56 -3.56
C ASP A 33 7.09 1.86 -3.02
N PHE A 34 7.83 2.59 -2.19
CA PHE A 34 7.35 3.88 -1.63
C PHE A 34 7.80 5.10 -2.44
N GLY A 35 8.64 4.90 -3.45
CA GLY A 35 9.20 5.95 -4.28
C GLY A 35 10.21 6.83 -3.55
N GLU A 36 10.81 7.72 -4.33
CA GLU A 36 11.71 8.75 -3.84
C GLU A 36 11.32 10.10 -4.45
N PRO A 37 11.40 11.21 -3.68
CA PRO A 37 11.14 12.53 -4.22
C PRO A 37 12.04 12.84 -5.42
N GLY A 38 11.42 13.14 -6.58
CA GLY A 38 12.13 13.48 -7.82
C GLY A 38 12.57 12.30 -8.68
N ASN A 39 12.18 11.07 -8.33
CA ASN A 39 12.47 9.87 -9.11
C ASN A 39 11.21 9.32 -9.84
N GLU A 40 11.33 8.15 -10.47
CA GLU A 40 10.23 7.45 -11.14
C GLU A 40 9.03 7.23 -10.20
N SER A 41 7.83 7.18 -10.80
CA SER A 41 6.57 7.06 -10.05
C SER A 41 6.31 5.65 -9.56
N ILE A 42 5.83 5.52 -8.32
CA ILE A 42 5.35 4.24 -7.79
C ILE A 42 4.21 3.66 -8.64
N ALA A 43 4.22 2.34 -8.83
CA ALA A 43 3.11 1.63 -9.43
C ALA A 43 2.14 1.15 -8.34
N ILE A 44 0.85 1.40 -8.53
CA ILE A 44 -0.21 0.93 -7.63
C ILE A 44 -0.76 -0.38 -8.18
N GLY A 45 -0.54 -1.47 -7.45
CA GLY A 45 -1.10 -2.79 -7.79
C GLY A 45 -2.56 -2.93 -7.37
N GLN A 46 -2.88 -2.45 -6.16
CA GLN A 46 -4.23 -2.45 -5.59
C GLN A 46 -4.37 -1.28 -4.62
N ASN A 47 -5.56 -0.69 -4.55
CA ASN A 47 -5.87 0.34 -3.58
C ASN A 47 -7.32 0.18 -3.08
N ARG A 48 -7.48 -0.09 -1.79
CA ARG A 48 -8.77 -0.19 -1.09
C ARG A 48 -9.05 1.02 -0.19
N THR A 49 -8.27 2.09 -0.37
CA THR A 49 -8.36 3.37 0.35
C THR A 49 -8.68 4.50 -0.62
N ASN A 50 -8.87 5.70 -0.09
CA ASN A 50 -9.06 6.92 -0.87
C ASN A 50 -7.74 7.61 -1.27
N VAL A 51 -6.61 7.08 -0.79
CA VAL A 51 -5.28 7.64 -0.97
C VAL A 51 -4.85 7.59 -2.42
N LYS A 52 -4.20 8.65 -2.92
CA LYS A 52 -3.71 8.73 -4.30
C LYS A 52 -2.30 9.32 -4.31
N PRO A 53 -1.27 8.51 -3.98
CA PRO A 53 0.09 9.00 -3.93
C PRO A 53 0.51 9.48 -5.32
N GLN A 54 1.22 10.61 -5.38
CA GLN A 54 1.73 11.18 -6.64
C GLN A 54 3.25 11.09 -6.64
N GLY A 55 3.79 10.16 -7.41
CA GLY A 55 5.23 9.93 -7.52
C GLY A 55 5.81 9.08 -6.40
N TYR A 56 5.63 9.49 -5.14
CA TYR A 56 6.08 8.77 -3.94
C TYR A 56 5.01 8.78 -2.84
N PHE A 57 5.12 7.85 -1.90
CA PHE A 57 4.20 7.68 -0.76
C PHE A 57 4.66 8.54 0.41
N THR A 58 3.73 9.32 0.97
CA THR A 58 4.04 10.30 2.03
C THR A 58 3.52 9.86 3.40
N VAL A 59 3.89 10.60 4.44
CA VAL A 59 3.30 10.42 5.78
C VAL A 59 1.81 10.80 5.78
N ASP A 60 1.42 11.84 5.05
CA ASP A 60 0.01 12.24 4.91
C ASP A 60 -0.82 11.12 4.26
N ASP A 61 -0.25 10.43 3.28
CA ASP A 61 -0.87 9.24 2.67
C ASP A 61 -1.03 8.12 3.71
N LEU A 62 -0.02 7.87 4.54
CA LEU A 62 -0.09 6.87 5.62
C LEU A 62 -1.20 7.19 6.63
N GLU A 63 -1.31 8.44 7.06
CA GLU A 63 -2.35 8.88 7.98
C GLU A 63 -3.76 8.69 7.40
N GLN A 64 -3.93 8.94 6.10
CA GLN A 64 -5.18 8.67 5.40
C GLN A 64 -5.48 7.17 5.32
N VAL A 65 -4.51 6.32 5.00
CA VAL A 65 -4.70 4.85 5.01
C VAL A 65 -5.19 4.37 6.38
N LEU A 66 -4.58 4.87 7.46
CA LEU A 66 -4.95 4.51 8.83
C LEU A 66 -6.34 5.03 9.22
N THR A 67 -6.75 6.17 8.67
CA THR A 67 -8.09 6.75 8.89
C THR A 67 -9.15 5.94 8.15
N ASP A 68 -8.92 5.61 6.89
CA ASP A 68 -9.84 4.82 6.06
C ASP A 68 -10.05 3.40 6.60
N SER A 69 -9.05 2.84 7.28
CA SER A 69 -9.13 1.48 7.85
C SER A 69 -9.89 1.39 9.18
N GLN A 70 -10.25 2.52 9.79
CA GLN A 70 -10.99 2.57 11.06
C GLN A 70 -12.50 2.80 10.89
N GLY A 71 -12.97 3.01 9.65
CA GLY A 71 -14.39 3.12 9.30
C GLY A 71 -14.98 1.79 8.82
#